data_AF-A0A928SFW8-F1
#
_entry.id   AF-A0A928SFW8-F1
#
_cell.length_a   1.000
_cell.length_b   1.000
_cell.length_c   1.000
_cell.angle_alpha   90.00
_cell.angle_beta   90.00
_cell.angle_gamma   90.00
#
_symmetry.space_group_name_H-M   'P 1'
#
loop_
_entity.id
_entity.type
_entity.pdbx_description
1 polymer ?
#
loop_
_entity_poly.entity_id
_entity_poly.type
_entity_poly.pdbx_seq_one_letter_code
_entity_poly.pdbx_strand_id
1 'polypeptide(L)'
;MFISACASSEGYVNDLAQNLPSPDGTTLVYSSTGQGQGSQDACFVTFFYGLYGTDKSYDEVAAFYEEQLVADKWQRVYFDWRPNNGLFFEQNSSLRLYVEREVNVDGIPEDTIKIAQTQYKTLYLIVVTYRDWLARIYC
;
A
#
# COMPACT_ATOMS: atom_id res chain seq x y z
N MET A 1 -13.54 14.22 -29.05
CA MET A 1 -12.85 12.92 -29.17
C MET A 1 -11.66 12.98 -28.23
N PHE A 2 -11.86 12.62 -26.96
CA PHE A 2 -10.79 12.64 -25.97
C PHE A 2 -10.07 11.31 -26.05
N ILE A 3 -8.79 11.35 -26.44
CA ILE A 3 -7.88 10.22 -26.34
C ILE A 3 -7.69 10.01 -24.83
N SER A 4 -8.42 9.05 -24.27
CA SER A 4 -8.18 8.52 -22.93
C SER A 4 -6.75 8.01 -22.94
N ALA A 5 -5.82 8.80 -22.43
CA ALA A 5 -4.48 8.31 -22.14
C ALA A 5 -4.66 7.19 -21.12
N CYS A 6 -4.50 5.94 -21.56
CA CYS A 6 -4.40 4.81 -20.66
C CYS A 6 -3.20 5.09 -19.74
N ALA A 7 -3.46 5.48 -18.49
CA ALA A 7 -2.40 5.57 -17.50
C ALA A 7 -1.73 4.19 -17.41
N SER A 8 -0.40 4.16 -17.39
CA SER A 8 0.32 2.91 -17.10
C SER A 8 -0.09 2.42 -15.70
N SER A 9 0.04 1.11 -15.45
CA SER A 9 -0.21 0.54 -14.12
C SER A 9 0.58 1.27 -13.02
N GLU A 10 1.81 1.68 -13.34
CA GLU A 10 2.66 2.49 -12.48
C GLU A 10 2.11 3.90 -12.27
N GLY A 11 1.68 4.58 -13.34
CA GLY A 11 1.06 5.91 -13.24
C GLY A 11 -0.20 5.89 -12.37
N TYR A 12 -1.02 4.84 -12.49
CA TYR A 12 -2.22 4.66 -11.67
C TYR A 12 -1.88 4.40 -10.19
N VAL A 13 -0.93 3.51 -9.91
CA VAL A 13 -0.49 3.23 -8.53
C VAL A 13 0.12 4.47 -7.87
N ASN A 14 0.92 5.24 -8.61
CA ASN A 14 1.55 6.46 -8.10
C ASN A 14 0.52 7.56 -7.81
N ASP A 15 -0.43 7.78 -8.72
CA ASP A 15 -1.52 8.74 -8.50
C ASP A 15 -2.36 8.34 -7.28
N LEU A 16 -2.71 7.06 -7.16
CA LEU A 16 -3.42 6.58 -5.97
C LEU A 16 -2.59 6.81 -4.71
N ALA A 17 -1.31 6.41 -4.69
CA ALA A 17 -0.45 6.56 -3.52
C ALA A 17 -0.29 8.02 -3.07
N GLN A 18 -0.27 8.98 -4.00
CA GLN A 18 -0.21 10.41 -3.70
C GLN A 18 -1.53 10.96 -3.15
N ASN A 19 -2.66 10.36 -3.53
CA ASN A 19 -3.99 10.80 -3.12
C ASN A 19 -4.54 10.02 -1.92
N LEU A 20 -3.82 9.02 -1.41
CA LEU A 20 -4.24 8.29 -0.22
C LEU A 20 -4.25 9.22 1.00
N PRO A 21 -5.37 9.28 1.74
CA PRO A 21 -5.43 10.09 2.95
C PRO A 21 -4.48 9.49 4.00
N SER A 22 -3.84 10.35 4.80
CA SER A 22 -3.02 9.92 5.93
C SER A 22 -3.50 10.58 7.22
N PRO A 23 -3.38 9.92 8.38
CA PRO A 23 -3.72 10.52 9.67
C PRO A 23 -2.91 11.80 9.93
N ASP A 24 -3.48 12.77 10.62
CA ASP A 24 -2.76 13.99 11.00
C ASP A 24 -1.46 13.70 11.75
N GLY A 25 -0.40 14.44 11.44
CA GLY A 25 0.91 14.24 12.04
C GLY A 25 1.65 13.00 11.53
N THR A 26 1.27 12.49 10.36
CA THR A 26 2.00 11.43 9.66
C THR A 26 3.00 12.04 8.68
N THR A 27 4.21 11.48 8.64
CA THR A 27 5.25 11.81 7.66
C THR A 27 5.59 10.59 6.80
N LEU A 28 5.67 10.77 5.48
CA LEU A 28 6.26 9.77 4.58
C LEU A 28 7.78 9.75 4.79
N VAL A 29 8.31 8.63 5.29
CA VAL A 29 9.73 8.42 5.58
C VAL A 29 10.46 7.91 4.33
N TYR A 30 9.84 6.96 3.63
CA TYR A 30 10.41 6.32 2.46
C TYR A 30 9.31 5.88 1.52
N SER A 31 9.56 5.96 0.22
CA SER A 31 8.68 5.38 -0.79
C SER A 31 9.46 4.69 -1.88
N SER A 32 8.89 3.62 -2.43
CA SER A 32 9.42 2.92 -3.58
C SER A 32 8.30 2.37 -4.45
N THR A 33 8.53 2.31 -5.75
CA THR A 33 7.61 1.75 -6.74
C THR A 33 8.35 0.70 -7.54
N GLY A 34 7.65 -0.34 -7.97
CA GLY A 34 8.28 -1.40 -8.72
C GLY A 34 7.32 -2.43 -9.27
N GLN A 35 7.89 -3.48 -9.85
CA GLN A 35 7.18 -4.66 -10.31
C GLN A 35 7.75 -5.90 -9.61
N GLY A 36 6.88 -6.71 -9.03
CA GLY A 36 7.24 -7.92 -8.30
C GLY A 36 6.44 -9.12 -8.77
N GLN A 37 6.99 -10.33 -8.63
CA GLN A 37 6.30 -11.55 -8.98
C GLN A 37 5.25 -11.91 -7.91
N GLY A 38 3.99 -12.08 -8.31
CA GLY A 38 2.93 -12.61 -7.45
C GLY A 38 3.11 -14.10 -7.16
N SER A 39 2.64 -14.56 -5.99
CA SER A 39 2.84 -15.93 -5.49
C SER A 39 2.06 -17.04 -6.24
N GLN A 40 1.17 -16.67 -7.15
CA GLN A 40 0.48 -17.61 -8.05
C GLN A 40 0.80 -17.18 -9.50
N ASP A 41 1.47 -18.07 -10.23
CA ASP A 41 1.59 -18.07 -11.69
C ASP A 41 2.51 -17.04 -12.38
N ALA A 42 3.54 -16.55 -11.70
CA ALA A 42 4.54 -15.64 -12.31
C ALA A 42 3.98 -14.32 -12.87
N CYS A 43 2.76 -13.95 -12.48
CA CYS A 43 2.17 -12.66 -12.80
C CYS A 43 2.95 -11.53 -12.14
N PHE A 44 3.45 -10.58 -12.93
CA PHE A 44 4.08 -9.37 -12.41
C PHE A 44 3.02 -8.39 -11.92
N VAL A 45 3.16 -7.93 -10.69
CA VAL A 45 2.26 -6.99 -10.03
C VAL A 45 3.01 -5.68 -9.84
N THR A 46 2.39 -4.57 -10.29
CA THR A 46 2.94 -3.25 -10.00
C THR A 46 2.61 -2.91 -8.56
N PHE A 47 3.59 -2.43 -7.80
CA PHE A 47 3.41 -2.09 -6.39
C PHE A 47 4.00 -0.73 -6.06
N PHE A 48 3.48 -0.15 -4.99
CA PHE A 48 4.04 0.98 -4.26
C PHE A 48 4.18 0.57 -2.79
N TYR A 49 5.32 0.92 -2.20
CA TYR A 49 5.58 0.87 -0.76
C TYR A 49 5.75 2.30 -0.26
N GLY A 50 5.03 2.65 0.80
CA GLY A 50 5.20 3.89 1.54
C GLY A 50 5.39 3.59 3.01
N LEU A 51 6.59 3.82 3.54
CA LEU A 51 6.87 3.76 4.98
C LEU A 51 6.50 5.10 5.60
N TYR A 52 5.57 5.07 6.54
CA TYR A 52 5.09 6.24 7.24
C TYR A 52 5.47 6.19 8.72
N GLY A 53 5.78 7.36 9.28
CA GLY A 53 6.02 7.56 10.70
C GLY A 53 5.00 8.53 11.30
N THR A 54 4.55 8.24 12.51
CA THR A 54 3.60 9.09 13.27
C THR A 54 3.75 8.89 14.77
N ASP A 55 3.28 9.87 15.56
CA ASP A 55 3.17 9.78 17.01
C ASP A 55 1.88 9.11 17.50
N LYS A 56 0.94 8.85 16.59
CA LYS A 56 -0.28 8.08 16.87
C LYS A 56 0.03 6.60 17.08
N SER A 57 -0.80 5.90 17.85
CA SER A 57 -0.72 4.44 17.94
C SER A 57 -1.16 3.77 16.63
N TYR A 58 -0.70 2.55 16.38
CA TYR A 58 -1.14 1.80 15.20
C TYR A 58 -2.66 1.61 15.16
N ASP A 59 -3.32 1.42 16.31
CA ASP A 59 -4.76 1.21 16.35
C ASP A 59 -5.54 2.47 15.94
N GLU A 60 -5.01 3.67 16.26
CA GLU A 60 -5.56 4.95 15.76
C GLU A 60 -5.35 5.09 14.24
N VAL A 61 -4.18 4.70 13.74
CA VAL A 61 -3.91 4.68 12.28
C VAL A 61 -4.85 3.72 11.57
N ALA A 62 -5.03 2.52 12.11
CA ALA A 62 -5.90 1.49 11.57
C ALA A 62 -7.37 1.98 11.53
N ALA A 63 -7.86 2.56 12.62
CA ALA A 63 -9.22 3.12 12.69
C ALA A 63 -9.43 4.23 11.64
N PHE A 64 -8.45 5.11 11.45
CA PHE A 64 -8.50 6.16 10.42
C PHE A 64 -8.65 5.57 9.01
N TYR A 65 -7.79 4.62 8.61
CA TYR A 65 -7.86 4.05 7.27
C TYR A 65 -9.14 3.22 7.07
N GLU A 66 -9.61 2.52 8.10
CA GLU A 66 -10.88 1.81 8.02
C GLU A 66 -12.05 2.76 7.77
N GLU A 67 -12.11 3.90 8.47
CA GLU A 67 -13.16 4.91 8.24
C GLU A 67 -13.05 5.54 6.84
N GLN A 68 -11.86 6.02 6.47
CA GLN A 68 -11.65 6.77 5.22
C GLN A 68 -11.82 5.89 3.97
N LEU A 69 -11.24 4.68 3.97
CA LEU A 69 -11.26 3.82 2.78
C LEU A 69 -12.63 3.19 2.57
N VAL A 70 -13.35 2.81 3.64
CA VAL A 70 -14.73 2.32 3.51
C VAL A 70 -15.65 3.41 2.96
N ALA A 71 -15.46 4.67 3.37
CA ALA A 71 -16.18 5.80 2.79
C ALA A 71 -15.91 5.97 1.29
N ASP A 72 -14.70 5.64 0.83
CA ASP A 72 -14.28 5.67 -0.58
C ASP A 72 -14.50 4.33 -1.32
N LYS A 73 -15.48 3.53 -0.86
CA LYS A 73 -15.93 2.27 -1.50
C LYS A 73 -14.88 1.16 -1.54
N TRP A 74 -13.84 1.24 -0.73
CA TRP A 74 -12.97 0.09 -0.50
C TRP A 74 -13.66 -0.92 0.40
N GLN A 75 -13.43 -2.19 0.13
CA GLN A 75 -13.96 -3.29 0.93
C GLN A 75 -12.86 -3.89 1.79
N ARG A 76 -13.11 -3.95 3.10
CA ARG A 76 -12.20 -4.66 4.01
C ARG A 76 -12.26 -6.15 3.71
N VAL A 77 -11.10 -6.76 3.49
CA VAL A 77 -10.95 -8.20 3.26
C VAL A 77 -10.11 -8.83 4.35
N TYR A 78 -10.27 -10.15 4.53
CA TYR A 78 -9.51 -10.92 5.50
C TYR A 78 -8.82 -12.07 4.78
N PHE A 79 -7.53 -12.26 5.06
CA PHE A 79 -6.75 -13.34 4.49
C PHE A 79 -6.35 -14.32 5.60
N ASP A 80 -6.84 -15.55 5.52
CA ASP A 80 -6.58 -16.60 6.52
C ASP A 80 -5.09 -16.94 6.67
N TRP A 81 -4.29 -16.71 5.61
CA TRP A 81 -2.85 -16.93 5.60
C TRP A 81 -2.03 -15.75 6.14
N ARG A 82 -2.68 -14.62 6.44
CA ARG A 82 -2.03 -13.45 7.04
C ARG A 82 -2.85 -12.85 8.20
N PRO A 83 -3.18 -13.66 9.23
CA PRO A 83 -3.96 -13.17 10.35
C PRO A 83 -3.10 -12.25 11.22
N ASN A 84 -3.55 -11.00 11.41
CA ASN A 84 -3.13 -10.04 12.45
C ASN A 84 -1.94 -9.08 12.20
N ASN A 85 -1.36 -9.00 11.00
CA ASN A 85 -0.24 -8.06 10.76
C ASN A 85 -0.63 -6.75 10.04
N GLY A 86 -1.91 -6.58 9.70
CA GLY A 86 -2.36 -5.38 9.01
C GLY A 86 -3.86 -5.29 8.75
N LEU A 87 -4.25 -4.17 8.12
CA LEU A 87 -5.55 -4.03 7.46
C LEU A 87 -5.40 -4.27 5.96
N PHE A 88 -6.42 -4.88 5.37
CA PHE A 88 -6.43 -5.26 3.98
C PHE A 88 -7.70 -4.74 3.33
N PHE A 89 -7.54 -4.06 2.20
CA PHE A 89 -8.63 -3.46 1.45
C PHE A 89 -8.52 -3.81 -0.02
N GLU A 90 -9.67 -4.05 -0.65
CA GLU A 90 -9.78 -4.21 -2.10
C GLU A 90 -10.83 -3.22 -2.62
N GLN A 91 -10.51 -2.50 -3.69
CA GLN A 91 -11.50 -1.67 -4.38
C GLN A 91 -12.13 -2.44 -5.55
N ASN A 92 -11.35 -3.34 -6.17
CA ASN A 92 -11.76 -4.23 -7.25
C ASN A 92 -10.76 -5.40 -7.35
N SER A 93 -10.98 -6.34 -8.28
CA SER A 93 -10.12 -7.52 -8.47
C SER A 93 -8.66 -7.20 -8.84
N SER A 94 -8.39 -5.98 -9.29
CA SER A 94 -7.08 -5.53 -9.76
C SER A 94 -6.33 -4.74 -8.68
N LEU A 95 -7.03 -4.08 -7.77
CA LEU A 95 -6.45 -3.09 -6.87
C LEU A 95 -6.62 -3.49 -5.40
N ARG A 96 -5.49 -3.56 -4.71
CA ARG A 96 -5.44 -3.88 -3.27
C ARG A 96 -4.56 -2.88 -2.53
N LEU A 97 -4.96 -2.59 -1.29
CA LEU A 97 -4.24 -1.76 -0.35
C LEU A 97 -4.03 -2.52 0.96
N TYR A 98 -2.81 -2.44 1.47
CA TYR A 98 -2.40 -3.04 2.73
C TYR A 98 -1.90 -1.94 3.66
N VAL A 99 -2.36 -1.93 4.91
CA VAL A 99 -1.83 -1.11 5.99
C VAL A 99 -1.15 -2.05 6.97
N GLU A 100 0.17 -2.19 6.91
CA GLU A 100 0.92 -3.19 7.69
C GLU A 100 1.61 -2.57 8.89
N ARG A 101 1.61 -3.30 10.01
CA ARG A 101 2.38 -2.95 11.22
C ARG A 101 3.85 -3.34 11.08
N GLU A 102 4.13 -4.39 10.31
CA GLU A 102 5.48 -4.85 10.04
C GLU A 102 6.10 -4.02 8.90
N VAL A 103 7.23 -3.38 9.19
CA VAL A 103 7.93 -2.48 8.25
C VAL A 103 9.21 -3.10 7.67
N ASN A 104 9.54 -4.33 8.08
CA ASN A 104 10.67 -5.09 7.54
C ASN A 104 10.26 -5.74 6.22
N VAL A 105 10.31 -4.96 5.16
CA VAL A 105 9.93 -5.40 3.82
C VAL A 105 11.12 -5.27 2.89
N ASP A 106 11.34 -6.31 2.07
CA ASP A 106 12.38 -6.31 1.06
C ASP A 106 12.22 -5.08 0.15
N GLY A 107 13.25 -4.24 0.12
CA GLY A 107 13.28 -2.99 -0.66
C GLY A 107 13.34 -1.71 0.17
N ILE A 108 13.14 -1.76 1.50
CA ILE A 108 13.35 -0.60 2.37
C ILE A 108 14.72 -0.72 3.07
N PRO A 109 15.62 0.27 2.96
CA PRO A 109 16.92 0.20 3.63
C PRO A 109 16.77 0.10 5.15
N GLU A 110 17.46 -0.87 5.77
CA GLU A 110 17.37 -1.12 7.22
C GLU A 110 17.73 0.11 8.06
N ASP A 111 18.73 0.90 7.63
CA ASP A 111 19.12 2.13 8.31
C ASP A 111 18.01 3.18 8.30
N THR A 112 17.19 3.22 7.23
CA THR A 112 16.04 4.13 7.15
C THR A 112 14.99 3.75 8.20
N ILE A 113 14.70 2.46 8.35
CA ILE A 113 13.79 1.95 9.38
C ILE A 113 14.32 2.30 10.77
N LYS A 114 15.60 2.01 11.04
CA LYS A 114 16.22 2.28 12.36
C LYS A 114 16.19 3.76 12.72
N ILE A 115 16.54 4.65 11.80
CA ILE A 115 16.49 6.10 12.04
C ILE A 115 15.05 6.53 12.34
N ALA A 116 14.09 6.08 11.55
CA ALA A 116 12.69 6.45 11.73
C ALA A 116 12.12 5.94 13.07
N GLN A 117 12.52 4.75 13.53
CA GLN A 117 12.12 4.22 14.85
C GLN A 117 12.62 5.09 16.03
N THR A 118 13.66 5.91 15.84
CA THR A 118 14.10 6.87 16.86
C THR A 118 13.30 8.18 16.85
N GLN A 119 12.61 8.47 15.75
CA GLN A 119 11.93 9.75 15.52
C GLN A 119 10.42 9.66 15.73
N TYR A 120 9.83 8.49 15.53
CA TYR A 120 8.37 8.29 15.57
C TYR A 120 8.00 7.19 16.56
N LYS A 121 6.89 7.39 17.27
CA LYS A 121 6.32 6.35 18.15
C LYS A 121 5.87 5.10 17.38
N THR A 122 5.29 5.31 16.20
CA THR A 122 4.76 4.24 15.37
C THR A 122 5.28 4.40 13.94
N LEU A 123 5.78 3.31 13.39
CA LEU A 123 5.96 3.15 11.95
C LEU A 123 4.91 2.18 11.41
N TYR A 124 4.43 2.45 10.21
CA TYR A 124 3.55 1.55 9.49
C TYR A 124 3.81 1.64 8.00
N LEU A 125 3.48 0.58 7.28
CA LEU A 125 3.69 0.49 5.84
C LEU A 125 2.34 0.54 5.12
N ILE A 126 2.26 1.39 4.10
CA ILE A 126 1.21 1.30 3.09
C ILE A 126 1.78 0.56 1.89
N VAL A 127 1.10 -0.51 1.49
CA VAL A 127 1.37 -1.20 0.23
C VAL A 127 0.17 -1.02 -0.68
N VAL A 128 0.39 -0.55 -1.89
CA VAL A 128 -0.61 -0.56 -2.95
C VAL A 128 -0.14 -1.55 -4.00
N THR A 129 -1.03 -2.43 -4.44
CA THR A 129 -0.74 -3.35 -5.55
C THR A 129 -1.80 -3.23 -6.62
N TYR A 130 -1.36 -3.20 -7.88
CA TYR A 130 -2.22 -3.22 -9.05
C TYR A 130 -1.86 -4.41 -9.95
N ARG A 131 -2.84 -5.27 -10.21
CA ARG A 131 -2.77 -6.41 -11.12
C ARG A 131 -3.56 -6.08 -12.38
N ASP A 132 -2.87 -5.90 -13.48
CA ASP A 132 -3.53 -5.74 -14.78
C ASP A 132 -3.94 -7.11 -15.34
N TRP A 133 -5.20 -7.50 -15.15
CA TRP A 133 -5.74 -8.75 -15.70
C TRP A 133 -5.90 -8.73 -17.23
N LEU A 134 -5.83 -7.57 -17.87
CA LEU A 134 -5.95 -7.41 -19.32
C LEU A 134 -4.58 -7.46 -20.02
N ALA A 135 -3.50 -7.11 -19.31
CA ALA A 135 -2.12 -7.33 -19.76
C ALA A 135 -1.69 -8.80 -19.60
N ARG A 136 -2.44 -9.73 -20.20
CA ARG A 136 -2.10 -11.16 -20.31
C ARG A 136 -0.91 -11.42 -21.23
N ILE A 137 0.24 -10.85 -20.93
CA ILE A 137 1.48 -11.25 -21.59
C ILE A 137 2.19 -12.32 -20.74
N TYR A 138 1.92 -12.40 -19.43
CA TYR A 138 2.42 -13.48 -18.55
C TYR A 138 1.44 -13.80 -17.40
N CYS A 139 0.17 -13.99 -17.75
CA CYS A 139 -0.86 -14.75 -17.03
C CYS A 139 -1.71 -15.44 -18.12
#